data_AF-A0A955SJ19-F1
#
_entry.id   AF-A0A955SJ19-F1
#
_cell.length_a   1.000
_cell.length_b   1.000
_cell.length_c   1.000
_cell.angle_alpha   90.00
_cell.angle_beta   90.00
_cell.angle_gamma   90.00
#
_symmetry.space_group_name_H-M   'P 1'
#
loop_
_entity.id
_entity.type
_entity.pdbx_description
1 polymer ?
#
loop_
_entity_poly.entity_id
_entity_poly.type
_entity_poly.pdbx_seq_one_letter_code
_entity_poly.pdbx_strand_id
1 'polypeptide(L)'
;MLKTYRGIAPTIATSAFIEDTAVVIGDVAIGSESSVWFNAVIRGDVHSIRIGHRTNIQDLCLLHVTHDTHPLTLGDDITVGHH
;
A
#
# COMPACT_ATOMS: atom_id res chain seq x y z
N MET A 1 2.83 -5.76 -9.06
CA MET A 1 1.91 -5.13 -10.05
C MET A 1 1.31 -3.81 -9.55
N LEU A 2 1.56 -2.70 -10.27
CA LEU A 2 0.99 -1.37 -9.97
C LEU A 2 -0.14 -1.05 -10.94
N LYS A 3 -1.28 -0.55 -10.46
CA LYS A 3 -2.43 -0.19 -11.31
C LYS A 3 -2.99 1.19 -11.02
N THR A 4 -3.29 1.91 -12.09
CA THR A 4 -4.08 3.14 -12.05
C THR A 4 -5.57 2.82 -11.90
N TYR A 5 -6.28 3.58 -11.08
CA TYR A 5 -7.74 3.53 -10.95
C TYR A 5 -8.32 4.93 -11.08
N ARG A 6 -9.31 5.13 -11.97
CA ARG A 6 -9.93 6.44 -12.26
C ARG A 6 -8.92 7.58 -12.48
N GLY A 7 -7.79 7.29 -13.13
CA GLY A 7 -6.74 8.27 -13.39
C GLY A 7 -5.76 8.51 -12.24
N ILE A 8 -5.93 7.84 -11.09
CA ILE A 8 -5.03 7.93 -9.93
C ILE A 8 -4.12 6.71 -9.90
N ALA A 9 -2.81 6.95 -9.93
CA ALA A 9 -1.79 5.92 -9.82
C ALA A 9 -1.13 5.94 -8.43
N PRO A 10 -0.65 4.78 -7.93
CA PRO A 10 0.10 4.74 -6.67
C PRO A 10 1.34 5.65 -6.72
N THR A 11 1.60 6.35 -5.63
CA THR A 11 2.82 7.15 -5.43
C THR A 11 3.77 6.38 -4.52
N ILE A 12 4.89 5.92 -5.06
CA ILE A 12 5.82 5.03 -4.36
C ILE A 12 7.20 5.68 -4.32
N ALA A 13 7.79 5.78 -3.14
CA ALA A 13 9.15 6.26 -2.99
C ALA A 13 10.14 5.33 -3.74
N THR A 14 11.15 5.89 -4.40
CA THR A 14 12.11 5.12 -5.21
C THR A 14 12.87 4.05 -4.42
N SER A 15 13.05 4.25 -3.11
CA SER A 15 13.68 3.29 -2.20
C SER A 15 12.75 2.17 -1.70
N ALA A 16 11.44 2.28 -1.93
CA ALA A 16 10.49 1.30 -1.43
C ALA A 16 10.59 0.01 -2.25
N PHE A 17 10.57 -1.13 -1.56
CA PHE A 17 10.56 -2.44 -2.20
C PHE A 17 9.12 -2.90 -2.45
N ILE A 18 8.78 -3.18 -3.70
CA ILE A 18 7.49 -3.75 -4.07
C ILE A 18 7.76 -5.06 -4.79
N GLU A 19 7.33 -6.17 -4.21
CA GLU A 19 7.48 -7.47 -4.83
C GLU A 19 6.56 -7.59 -6.07
N ASP A 20 6.99 -8.34 -7.08
CA ASP A 20 6.33 -8.41 -8.39
C ASP A 20 4.88 -8.93 -8.31
N THR A 21 4.63 -9.91 -7.44
CA THR A 21 3.30 -10.50 -7.19
C THR A 21 2.40 -9.64 -6.32
N ALA A 22 2.93 -8.67 -5.57
CA ALA A 22 2.12 -7.73 -4.81
C ALA A 22 1.23 -6.88 -5.73
N VAL A 23 0.07 -6.44 -5.25
CA VAL A 23 -0.86 -5.63 -6.04
C VAL A 23 -1.14 -4.31 -5.32
N VAL A 24 -0.80 -3.19 -5.96
CA VAL A 24 -1.06 -1.83 -5.42
C VAL A 24 -1.89 -1.05 -6.44
N ILE A 25 -3.07 -0.57 -6.04
CA ILE A 25 -4.07 0.03 -6.95
C ILE A 25 -4.58 1.36 -6.40
N GLY A 26 -4.65 2.37 -7.26
CA GLY A 26 -5.38 3.61 -6.99
C GLY A 26 -4.64 4.59 -6.08
N ASP A 27 -5.39 5.25 -5.20
CA ASP A 27 -4.90 6.29 -4.30
C ASP A 27 -4.13 5.69 -3.11
N VAL A 28 -2.91 5.23 -3.38
CA VAL A 28 -1.98 4.67 -2.41
C VAL A 28 -0.68 5.48 -2.42
N ALA A 29 -0.21 5.88 -1.24
CA ALA A 29 1.12 6.48 -1.08
C ALA A 29 1.99 5.61 -0.15
N ILE A 30 3.22 5.31 -0.56
CA ILE A 30 4.17 4.48 0.19
C ILE A 30 5.49 5.23 0.38
N GLY A 31 5.86 5.44 1.65
CA GLY A 31 7.05 6.16 2.06
C GLY A 31 8.37 5.41 1.78
N SER A 32 9.48 6.14 1.91
CA SER A 32 10.85 5.63 1.73
C SER A 32 11.16 4.42 2.62
N GLU A 33 11.99 3.52 2.12
CA GLU A 33 12.46 2.30 2.80
C GLU A 33 11.35 1.34 3.28
N SER A 34 10.11 1.57 2.88
CA SER A 34 8.99 0.66 3.14
C SER A 34 9.00 -0.52 2.16
N SER A 35 8.33 -1.61 2.53
CA SER A 35 8.30 -2.83 1.73
C SER A 35 6.91 -3.46 1.64
N VAL A 36 6.57 -3.98 0.46
CA VAL A 36 5.33 -4.72 0.21
C VAL A 36 5.70 -6.08 -0.37
N TRP A 37 5.31 -7.13 0.36
CA TRP A 37 5.81 -8.50 0.16
C TRP A 37 4.81 -9.37 -0.62
N PHE A 38 5.18 -10.63 -0.84
CA PHE A 38 4.54 -11.52 -1.80
C PHE A 38 3.03 -11.59 -1.63
N ASN A 39 2.31 -11.42 -2.74
CA ASN A 39 0.87 -11.51 -2.84
C ASN A 39 0.06 -10.57 -1.92
N ALA A 40 0.69 -9.57 -1.29
CA ALA A 40 -0.05 -8.54 -0.57
C ALA A 40 -0.90 -7.70 -1.54
N VAL A 41 -2.10 -7.30 -1.11
CA VAL A 41 -3.02 -6.49 -1.93
C VAL A 41 -3.38 -5.21 -1.17
N ILE A 42 -3.02 -4.07 -1.77
CA ILE A 42 -3.28 -2.72 -1.25
C ILE A 42 -4.18 -1.99 -2.24
N ARG A 43 -5.45 -1.81 -1.89
CA ARG A 43 -6.47 -1.34 -2.82
C ARG A 43 -7.06 0.01 -2.37
N GLY A 44 -6.45 1.11 -2.82
CA GLY A 44 -6.92 2.47 -2.59
C GLY A 44 -7.91 2.94 -3.68
N ASP A 45 -8.92 2.13 -4.01
CA ASP A 45 -9.84 2.40 -5.11
C ASP A 45 -11.12 3.15 -4.70
N VAL A 46 -11.49 3.09 -3.42
CA VAL A 46 -12.68 3.79 -2.87
C VAL A 46 -12.34 4.82 -1.79
N HIS A 47 -11.09 4.84 -1.33
CA HIS A 47 -10.51 5.90 -0.50
C HIS A 47 -8.97 5.81 -0.56
N SER A 48 -8.30 6.85 -0.05
CA SER A 48 -6.87 6.89 0.16
C SER A 48 -6.32 5.86 1.17
N ILE A 49 -5.15 5.30 0.84
CA ILE A 49 -4.27 4.56 1.75
C ILE A 49 -2.92 5.28 1.84
N ARG A 50 -2.41 5.51 3.04
CA ARG A 50 -1.12 6.16 3.32
C ARG A 50 -0.25 5.26 4.18
N ILE A 51 0.93 4.92 3.69
CA ILE A 51 1.91 4.09 4.38
C ILE A 51 3.16 4.93 4.60
N GLY A 52 3.58 5.07 5.85
CA GLY A 52 4.76 5.82 6.26
C GLY A 52 6.09 5.20 5.80
N HIS A 53 7.17 5.65 6.40
CA HIS A 53 8.53 5.23 6.11
C HIS A 53 8.94 3.99 6.89
N ARG A 54 9.84 3.16 6.34
CA ARG A 54 10.37 1.95 7.00
C ARG A 54 9.27 1.00 7.51
N THR A 55 8.11 1.02 6.85
CA THR A 55 6.95 0.21 7.19
C THR A 55 6.88 -0.99 6.26
N ASN A 56 6.64 -2.19 6.80
CA ASN A 56 6.55 -3.41 6.02
C ASN A 56 5.14 -3.99 6.04
N ILE A 57 4.61 -4.26 4.84
CA ILE A 57 3.34 -4.95 4.59
C ILE A 57 3.68 -6.34 4.10
N GLN A 58 3.64 -7.30 5.02
CA GLN A 58 4.15 -8.63 4.77
C GLN A 58 3.20 -9.44 3.88
N ASP A 59 3.60 -10.68 3.62
CA ASP A 59 2.99 -11.57 2.66
C ASP A 59 1.48 -11.72 2.89
N LEU A 60 0.75 -11.67 1.79
CA LEU A 60 -0.69 -11.94 1.74
C LEU A 60 -1.58 -11.02 2.59
N CYS A 61 -1.05 -9.91 3.13
CA CYS A 61 -1.86 -8.88 3.78
C CYS A 61 -2.88 -8.26 2.81
N LEU A 62 -4.06 -7.92 3.33
CA LEU A 62 -5.11 -7.21 2.59
C LEU A 62 -5.39 -5.85 3.23
N LEU A 63 -5.09 -4.78 2.50
CA LEU A 63 -5.40 -3.41 2.90
C LEU A 63 -6.52 -2.87 2.02
N HIS A 64 -7.67 -2.60 2.63
CA HIS A 64 -8.83 -1.97 1.99
C HIS A 64 -9.47 -0.94 2.91
N VAL A 65 -10.37 -0.13 2.35
CA VAL A 65 -10.92 1.08 2.98
C VAL A 65 -12.42 1.18 2.72
N THR A 66 -13.12 2.00 3.50
CA THR A 66 -14.56 2.26 3.29
C THR A 66 -14.75 3.52 2.47
N HIS A 67 -15.59 3.42 1.43
CA HIS A 67 -15.83 4.48 0.45
C HIS A 67 -16.04 5.85 1.11
N ASP A 68 -15.19 6.82 0.72
CA ASP A 68 -15.20 8.25 1.11
C ASP A 68 -15.30 8.59 2.62
N THR A 69 -15.24 7.61 3.52
CA THR A 69 -15.50 7.81 4.95
C THR A 69 -14.36 7.37 5.87
N HIS A 70 -13.65 6.30 5.52
CA HIS A 70 -12.62 5.75 6.41
C HIS A 70 -11.35 5.43 5.61
N PRO A 71 -10.39 6.39 5.53
CA PRO A 71 -9.06 6.13 4.98
C PRO A 71 -8.25 5.20 5.89
N LEU A 72 -7.19 4.63 5.34
CA LEU A 72 -6.17 3.91 6.11
C LEU A 72 -4.87 4.72 6.14
N THR A 73 -4.36 4.95 7.36
CA THR A 73 -3.04 5.56 7.58
C THR A 73 -2.21 4.67 8.48
N LEU A 74 -1.07 4.19 7.97
CA LEU A 74 -0.03 3.52 8.73
C LEU A 74 1.14 4.49 8.89
N GLY A 75 1.62 4.62 10.13
CA GLY A 75 2.77 5.47 10.44
C GLY A 75 4.10 4.89 9.97
N ASP A 76 5.17 5.49 10.47
CA ASP A 76 6.53 5.01 10.27
C ASP A 76 6.84 3.81 11.16
N ASP A 77 7.79 2.98 10.72
CA ASP A 77 8.36 1.86 11.49
C ASP A 77 7.30 0.81 11.92
N ILE A 78 6.21 0.70 11.16
CA ILE A 78 5.14 -0.27 11.40
C ILE A 78 5.48 -1.60 10.72
N THR A 79 5.19 -2.70 11.42
CA THR A 79 5.18 -4.05 10.85
C THR A 79 3.75 -4.54 10.80
N VAL A 80 3.22 -4.75 9.60
CA VAL A 80 1.97 -5.47 9.37
C VAL A 80 2.35 -6.90 9.01
N GLY A 81 2.25 -7.78 10.01
CA GLY A 81 2.65 -9.18 9.90
C GLY A 81 1.84 -9.97 8.88
N HIS A 82 2.42 -11.05 8.36
CA HIS A 82 1.70 -12.01 7.52
C HIS A 82 0.45 -12.50 8.26
N HIS A 83 -0.64 -12.70 7.52
CA HIS A 83 -1.86 -13.39 7.96
C HIS A 83 -2.13 -13.45 9.47
#